data_AF-A0A0N4YN25-F1
#
_entry.id   AF-A0A0N4YN25-F1
#
_cell.length_a   1.000
_cell.length_b   1.000
_cell.length_c   1.000
_cell.angle_alpha   90.00
_cell.angle_beta   90.00
_cell.angle_gamma   90.00
#
_symmetry.space_group_name_H-M   'P 1'
#
loop_
_entity.id
_entity.type
_entity.pdbx_description
1 polymer ?
#
loop_
_entity_poly.entity_id
_entity_poly.type
_entity_poly.pdbx_seq_one_letter_code
_entity_poly.pdbx_strand_id
1 'polypeptide(L)'
;MFGRINGVIFVVLLFITSYLGCIFLLFPVVPFLFLAPSLWRKCADSLVGYWLTFPAFSNELTKILDWLFLFNVLYKIDPLLLTTEKISLKAPLKRIPGAGWAMSAGSYIFLERSFERDKTNMAEIIEYYKKSGNIYQLLLFPEGTDRGVRAAAQSEAFAKKNGLCVYDYVLHPRITGFNYLLNLMRQQNYISYIYDITLAYEDVIIDSEMTLLKEGVFPKNVHFDIKRYNIDEIPTDPQQSGKWLTDLWQGKEKKLKDLYSMVKTQGIGYYLTAALWITKSAVWLYLMYLYNSVRIYVLFVSLFYMVVLRHYNGLEFLAIKWFRSKRKSV
;
A
#
# COMPACT_ATOMS: atom_id res chain seq x y z
N MET A 1 9.42 22.34 16.44
CA MET A 1 10.44 21.38 16.93
C MET A 1 9.82 20.07 17.44
N PHE A 2 8.74 20.13 18.22
CA PHE A 2 8.02 18.93 18.71
C PHE A 2 7.44 18.01 17.60
N GLY A 3 6.89 18.56 16.52
CA GLY A 3 6.34 17.75 15.40
C GLY A 3 7.37 16.87 14.70
N ARG A 4 8.61 17.35 14.53
CA ARG A 4 9.71 16.62 13.87
C ARG A 4 10.20 15.44 14.72
N ILE A 5 10.22 15.58 16.04
CA ILE A 5 10.58 14.49 16.97
C ILE A 5 9.50 13.42 16.97
N ASN A 6 8.23 13.81 16.96
CA ASN A 6 7.09 12.88 16.92
C ASN A 6 7.04 12.08 15.61
N GLY A 7 7.33 12.72 14.45
CA GLY A 7 7.38 12.04 13.16
C GLY A 7 8.50 10.99 13.07
N VAL A 8 9.70 11.31 13.57
CA VAL A 8 10.83 10.36 13.58
C VAL A 8 10.56 9.19 14.52
N ILE A 9 10.05 9.46 15.73
CA ILE A 9 9.68 8.40 16.68
C ILE A 9 8.62 7.49 16.08
N PHE A 10 7.62 8.04 15.39
CA PHE A 10 6.60 7.24 14.72
C PHE A 10 7.19 6.30 13.67
N VAL A 11 8.03 6.81 12.77
CA VAL A 11 8.64 5.99 11.71
C VAL A 11 9.47 4.87 12.33
N VAL A 12 10.26 5.18 13.36
CA VAL A 12 11.06 4.18 14.08
C VAL A 12 10.16 3.12 14.73
N LEU A 13 9.09 3.53 15.42
CA LEU A 13 8.13 2.59 16.02
C LEU A 13 7.41 1.75 14.96
N LEU A 14 7.03 2.34 13.82
CA LEU A 14 6.39 1.63 12.72
C LEU A 14 7.32 0.55 12.15
N PHE A 15 8.60 0.86 11.93
CA PHE A 15 9.57 -0.13 11.47
C PHE A 15 9.82 -1.22 12.52
N ILE A 16 9.99 -0.85 13.80
CA ILE A 16 10.21 -1.83 14.88
C ILE A 16 9.01 -2.76 15.03
N THR A 17 7.79 -2.22 15.08
CA THR A 17 6.56 -3.03 15.21
C THR A 17 6.32 -3.89 13.97
N SER A 18 6.60 -3.40 12.76
CA SER A 18 6.52 -4.22 11.54
C SER A 18 7.50 -5.39 11.57
N TYR A 19 8.73 -5.15 12.03
CA TYR A 19 9.78 -6.16 12.12
C TYR A 19 9.44 -7.23 13.16
N LEU A 20 9.05 -6.82 14.36
CA LEU A 20 8.63 -7.73 15.42
C LEU A 20 7.34 -8.50 15.03
N GLY A 21 6.39 -7.83 14.37
CA GLY A 21 5.17 -8.46 13.86
C GLY A 21 5.47 -9.57 12.85
N CYS A 22 6.39 -9.34 11.91
CA CYS A 22 6.81 -10.38 10.96
C CYS A 22 7.44 -11.60 11.63
N ILE A 23 8.23 -11.38 12.68
CA ILE A 23 8.95 -12.45 13.36
C ILE A 23 8.03 -13.24 14.28
N PHE A 24 7.28 -12.56 15.15
CA PHE A 24 6.55 -13.23 16.22
C PHE A 24 5.10 -13.56 15.88
N LEU A 25 4.48 -12.82 14.95
CA LEU A 25 3.09 -13.07 14.55
C LEU A 25 3.00 -13.81 13.22
N LEU A 26 3.79 -13.40 12.23
CA LEU A 26 3.63 -13.89 10.86
C LEU A 26 4.43 -15.17 10.58
N PHE A 27 5.69 -15.25 11.04
CA PHE A 27 6.54 -16.42 10.81
C PHE A 27 5.98 -17.74 11.36
N PRO A 28 5.37 -17.83 12.56
CA PRO A 28 4.78 -19.07 13.08
C PRO A 28 3.70 -19.67 12.17
N VAL A 29 3.10 -18.86 11.29
CA VAL A 29 2.05 -19.26 10.36
C VAL A 29 2.63 -19.75 9.03
N VAL A 30 3.91 -19.45 8.72
CA VAL A 30 4.57 -19.85 7.46
C VAL A 30 4.51 -21.35 7.18
N PRO A 31 4.62 -22.27 8.16
CA PRO A 31 4.41 -23.70 7.91
C PRO A 31 3.05 -24.04 7.26
N PHE A 32 1.99 -23.26 7.53
CA PHE A 32 0.70 -23.44 6.86
C PHE A 32 0.75 -23.15 5.36
N LEU A 33 1.71 -22.38 4.88
CA LEU A 33 1.91 -22.18 3.45
C LEU A 33 2.10 -23.53 2.74
N PHE A 34 2.83 -24.45 3.37
CA PHE A 34 3.14 -25.74 2.82
C PHE A 34 2.01 -26.75 3.03
N LEU A 35 1.45 -26.77 4.25
CA LEU A 35 0.44 -27.74 4.67
C LEU A 35 -0.97 -27.41 4.15
N ALA A 36 -1.41 -26.16 4.32
CA ALA A 36 -2.78 -25.72 4.02
C ALA A 36 -2.77 -24.30 3.40
N PRO A 37 -2.53 -24.17 2.08
CA PRO A 37 -2.37 -22.87 1.42
C PRO A 37 -3.57 -21.91 1.56
N SER A 38 -4.79 -22.45 1.66
CA SER A 38 -6.00 -21.66 1.91
C SER A 38 -6.03 -21.08 3.33
N LEU A 39 -5.60 -21.86 4.33
CA LEU A 39 -5.50 -21.41 5.71
C LEU A 39 -4.39 -20.37 5.87
N TRP A 40 -3.23 -20.59 5.21
CA TRP A 40 -2.17 -19.60 5.13
C TRP A 40 -2.68 -18.25 4.65
N ARG A 41 -3.45 -18.22 3.54
CA ARG A 41 -3.98 -16.96 3.03
C ARG A 41 -4.87 -16.25 4.05
N LYS A 42 -5.82 -16.97 4.64
CA LYS A 42 -6.70 -16.40 5.68
C LYS A 42 -5.92 -15.83 6.85
N CYS A 43 -4.95 -16.58 7.39
CA CYS A 43 -4.17 -16.14 8.54
C CYS A 43 -3.21 -14.99 8.19
N ALA A 44 -2.48 -15.07 7.08
CA ALA A 44 -1.55 -14.03 6.65
C ALA A 44 -2.29 -12.73 6.34
N ASP A 45 -3.39 -12.78 5.60
CA ASP A 45 -4.22 -11.61 5.26
C ASP A 45 -4.85 -11.00 6.52
N SER A 46 -5.31 -11.81 7.48
CA SER A 46 -5.85 -11.34 8.75
C SER A 46 -4.79 -10.68 9.65
N LEU A 47 -3.61 -11.29 9.75
CA LEU A 47 -2.52 -10.76 10.58
C LEU A 47 -1.96 -9.45 10.00
N VAL A 48 -1.81 -9.38 8.67
CA VAL A 48 -1.42 -8.14 7.98
C VAL A 48 -2.52 -7.09 8.17
N GLY A 49 -3.79 -7.42 7.90
CA GLY A 49 -4.91 -6.49 8.08
C GLY A 49 -5.01 -5.95 9.51
N TYR A 50 -4.91 -6.82 10.52
CA TYR A 50 -4.86 -6.42 11.93
C TYR A 50 -3.65 -5.51 12.21
N TRP A 51 -2.48 -5.81 11.63
CA TRP A 51 -1.33 -4.92 11.75
C TRP A 51 -1.61 -3.53 11.15
N LEU A 52 -2.32 -3.45 10.01
CA LEU A 52 -2.71 -2.20 9.36
C LEU A 52 -3.80 -1.42 10.12
N THR A 53 -4.59 -2.06 10.99
CA THR A 53 -5.51 -1.34 11.88
C THR A 53 -4.77 -0.44 12.87
N PHE A 54 -3.55 -0.81 13.29
CA PHE A 54 -2.83 -0.05 14.31
C PHE A 54 -2.45 1.36 13.87
N PRO A 55 -1.88 1.59 12.66
CA PRO A 55 -1.73 2.93 12.11
C PRO A 55 -3.04 3.68 11.95
N ALA A 56 -4.16 3.01 11.62
CA ALA A 56 -5.46 3.65 11.43
C ALA A 56 -5.96 4.32 12.73
N PHE A 57 -5.90 3.62 13.86
CA PHE A 57 -6.31 4.17 15.16
C PHE A 57 -5.50 5.39 15.67
N SER A 58 -4.40 5.74 15.01
CA SER A 58 -3.49 6.79 15.44
C SER A 58 -3.65 8.08 14.63
N ASN A 59 -4.81 8.75 14.70
CA ASN A 59 -5.15 9.90 13.83
C ASN A 59 -4.11 11.03 13.75
N GLU A 60 -3.26 11.26 14.76
CA GLU A 60 -2.16 12.26 14.69
C GLU A 60 -0.89 11.74 13.99
N LEU A 61 -0.74 10.43 13.90
CA LEU A 61 0.47 9.71 13.47
C LEU A 61 0.29 9.09 12.06
N THR A 62 -0.95 8.91 11.60
CA THR A 62 -1.33 8.40 10.26
C THR A 62 -1.08 9.38 9.12
N LYS A 63 -0.66 10.61 9.43
CA LYS A 63 -0.73 11.77 8.55
C LYS A 63 0.43 11.92 7.55
N ILE A 64 1.11 10.82 7.25
CA ILE A 64 2.38 10.82 6.50
C ILE A 64 2.20 10.29 5.06
N LEU A 65 1.23 9.41 4.82
CA LEU A 65 1.11 8.67 3.55
C LEU A 65 -0.36 8.52 3.13
N ASP A 66 -0.70 8.86 1.88
CA ASP A 66 -2.08 8.87 1.35
C ASP A 66 -2.83 7.55 1.60
N TRP A 67 -2.13 6.43 1.48
CA TRP A 67 -2.69 5.09 1.69
C TRP A 67 -3.05 4.78 3.15
N LEU A 68 -2.41 5.42 4.12
CA LEU A 68 -2.74 5.23 5.53
C LEU A 68 -4.08 5.92 5.88
N PHE A 69 -4.43 7.02 5.22
CA PHE A 69 -5.75 7.63 5.38
C PHE A 69 -6.84 6.74 4.79
N LEU A 70 -6.57 6.05 3.67
CA LEU A 70 -7.52 5.09 3.11
C LEU A 70 -7.83 3.97 4.10
N PHE A 71 -6.84 3.49 4.87
CA PHE A 71 -7.09 2.46 5.88
C PHE A 71 -8.06 2.90 6.98
N ASN A 72 -8.02 4.18 7.36
CA ASN A 72 -8.99 4.74 8.30
C ASN A 72 -10.42 4.72 7.74
N VAL A 73 -10.57 5.03 6.46
CA VAL A 73 -11.87 4.98 5.78
C VAL A 73 -12.37 3.54 5.69
N LEU A 74 -11.51 2.62 5.23
CA LEU A 74 -11.84 1.19 5.14
C LEU A 74 -12.23 0.64 6.50
N TYR A 75 -11.47 0.95 7.55
CA TYR A 75 -11.77 0.52 8.92
C TYR A 75 -13.13 1.01 9.41
N LYS A 76 -13.48 2.28 9.12
CA LYS A 76 -14.77 2.86 9.50
C LYS A 76 -15.95 2.24 8.74
N ILE A 77 -15.74 1.80 7.50
CA ILE A 77 -16.77 1.13 6.70
C ILE A 77 -16.93 -0.31 7.18
N ASP A 78 -15.84 -1.08 7.15
CA ASP A 78 -15.77 -2.46 7.65
C ASP A 78 -14.29 -2.83 7.89
N PRO A 79 -13.88 -3.12 9.14
CA PRO A 79 -12.52 -3.54 9.48
C PRO A 79 -11.99 -4.73 8.66
N LEU A 80 -12.86 -5.62 8.17
CA LEU A 80 -12.47 -6.77 7.37
C LEU A 80 -11.93 -6.37 5.98
N LEU A 81 -12.29 -5.18 5.46
CA LEU A 81 -11.79 -4.68 4.19
C LEU A 81 -10.26 -4.46 4.21
N LEU A 82 -9.67 -4.20 5.38
CA LEU A 82 -8.22 -4.10 5.53
C LEU A 82 -7.48 -5.42 5.31
N THR A 83 -8.17 -6.56 5.50
CA THR A 83 -7.57 -7.88 5.26
C THR A 83 -7.54 -8.22 3.76
N THR A 84 -8.48 -7.66 2.99
CA THR A 84 -8.61 -7.90 1.56
C THR A 84 -7.94 -6.84 0.69
N GLU A 85 -7.49 -5.73 1.29
CA GLU A 85 -6.78 -4.66 0.61
C GLU A 85 -5.37 -5.05 0.19
N LYS A 86 -5.03 -4.77 -1.08
CA LYS A 86 -3.73 -5.00 -1.71
C LYS A 86 -3.30 -3.71 -2.39
N ILE A 87 -2.03 -3.33 -2.20
CA ILE A 87 -1.52 -2.07 -2.76
C ILE A 87 -0.44 -2.39 -3.79
N SER A 88 -0.40 -1.63 -4.90
CA SER A 88 0.74 -1.59 -5.81
C SER A 88 1.90 -0.78 -5.19
N LEU A 89 3.04 -1.41 -4.93
CA LEU A 89 4.18 -0.85 -4.21
C LEU A 89 5.44 -0.77 -5.08
N LYS A 90 6.34 0.16 -4.76
CA LYS A 90 7.67 0.26 -5.37
C LYS A 90 8.50 -0.99 -5.01
N ALA A 91 9.06 -1.70 -5.98
CA ALA A 91 9.83 -2.94 -5.75
C ALA A 91 10.97 -2.83 -4.70
N PRO A 92 11.70 -1.71 -4.56
CA PRO A 92 12.70 -1.56 -3.50
C PRO A 92 12.13 -1.70 -2.08
N LEU A 93 10.84 -1.40 -1.84
CA LEU A 93 10.21 -1.51 -0.53
C LEU A 93 10.20 -2.95 0.00
N LYS A 94 10.26 -3.93 -0.90
CA LYS A 94 10.37 -5.34 -0.57
C LYS A 94 11.64 -5.70 0.21
N ARG A 95 12.71 -4.92 0.04
CA ARG A 95 14.00 -5.13 0.71
C ARG A 95 14.01 -4.60 2.14
N ILE A 96 12.99 -3.86 2.55
CA ILE A 96 12.88 -3.31 3.89
C ILE A 96 12.51 -4.43 4.87
N PRO A 97 13.35 -4.73 5.87
CA PRO A 97 13.03 -5.73 6.89
C PRO A 97 11.75 -5.37 7.66
N GLY A 98 10.95 -6.38 7.99
CA GLY A 98 9.64 -6.17 8.61
C GLY A 98 8.59 -5.76 7.58
N ALA A 99 8.41 -4.47 7.32
CA ALA A 99 7.37 -3.96 6.42
C ALA A 99 7.37 -4.64 5.04
N GLY A 100 8.53 -4.76 4.38
CA GLY A 100 8.63 -5.43 3.07
C GLY A 100 8.27 -6.91 3.14
N TRP A 101 8.66 -7.60 4.22
CA TRP A 101 8.33 -9.01 4.44
C TRP A 101 6.84 -9.23 4.74
N ALA A 102 6.21 -8.33 5.50
CA ALA A 102 4.77 -8.37 5.75
C ALA A 102 3.97 -8.18 4.47
N MET A 103 4.32 -7.17 3.65
CA MET A 103 3.62 -6.89 2.39
C MET A 103 3.83 -8.03 1.37
N SER A 104 5.03 -8.62 1.37
CA SER A 104 5.35 -9.83 0.61
C SER A 104 4.49 -11.02 1.08
N ALA A 105 4.35 -11.24 2.39
CA ALA A 105 3.48 -12.28 2.91
C ALA A 105 2.00 -12.06 2.59
N GLY A 106 1.55 -10.80 2.61
CA GLY A 106 0.22 -10.37 2.20
C GLY A 106 0.00 -10.41 0.68
N SER A 107 0.96 -10.87 -0.13
CA SER A 107 0.86 -10.95 -1.59
C SER A 107 0.54 -9.61 -2.27
N TYR A 108 1.19 -8.53 -1.83
CA TYR A 108 1.12 -7.21 -2.48
C TYR A 108 1.84 -7.21 -3.84
N ILE A 109 1.51 -6.26 -4.72
CA ILE A 109 2.10 -6.18 -6.07
C ILE A 109 3.29 -5.23 -6.03
N PHE A 110 4.50 -5.76 -6.22
CA PHE A 110 5.73 -4.96 -6.30
C PHE A 110 6.10 -4.65 -7.75
N LEU A 111 6.22 -3.37 -8.10
CA LEU A 111 6.49 -2.86 -9.45
C LEU A 111 7.92 -2.29 -9.57
N GLU A 112 8.65 -2.73 -10.60
CA GLU A 112 10.04 -2.35 -10.91
C GLU A 112 10.15 -1.08 -11.77
N ARG A 113 9.02 -0.45 -12.13
CA ARG A 113 8.96 0.68 -13.08
C ARG A 113 9.41 0.29 -14.49
N SER A 114 9.28 -0.98 -14.84
CA SER A 114 9.59 -1.53 -16.15
C SER A 114 8.42 -2.39 -16.61
N PHE A 115 7.68 -1.89 -17.60
CA PHE A 115 6.45 -2.53 -18.05
C PHE A 115 6.66 -4.00 -18.41
N GLU A 116 7.73 -4.35 -19.14
CA GLU A 116 7.99 -5.73 -19.54
C GLU A 116 8.18 -6.70 -18.37
N ARG A 117 8.83 -6.25 -17.28
CA ARG A 117 9.01 -7.08 -16.08
C ARG A 117 7.73 -7.12 -15.24
N ASP A 118 7.09 -5.97 -15.10
CA ASP A 118 5.89 -5.79 -14.29
C ASP A 118 4.68 -6.51 -14.88
N LYS A 119 4.61 -6.64 -16.21
CA LYS A 119 3.56 -7.35 -16.95
C LYS A 119 3.42 -8.80 -16.47
N THR A 120 4.53 -9.52 -16.41
CA THR A 120 4.57 -10.92 -15.96
C THR A 120 4.18 -11.03 -14.49
N ASN A 121 4.73 -10.17 -13.64
CA ASN A 121 4.43 -10.17 -12.20
C ASN A 121 2.94 -9.93 -11.93
N MET A 122 2.34 -8.93 -12.61
CA MET A 122 0.91 -8.64 -12.48
C MET A 122 0.06 -9.84 -12.93
N ALA A 123 0.39 -10.46 -14.07
CA ALA A 123 -0.31 -11.65 -14.57
C ALA A 123 -0.34 -12.79 -13.54
N GLU A 124 0.81 -13.13 -12.96
CA GLU A 124 0.91 -14.22 -11.98
C GLU A 124 0.12 -13.92 -10.70
N ILE A 125 0.14 -12.67 -10.23
CA ILE A 125 -0.54 -12.29 -8.99
C ILE A 125 -2.05 -12.26 -9.18
N ILE A 126 -2.57 -11.69 -10.28
CA ILE A 126 -4.02 -11.67 -10.53
C ILE A 126 -4.56 -13.08 -10.76
N GLU A 127 -3.82 -13.93 -11.47
CA GLU A 127 -4.16 -15.34 -11.61
C GLU A 127 -4.20 -16.04 -10.23
N TYR A 128 -3.22 -15.75 -9.36
CA TYR A 128 -3.18 -16.26 -8.00
C TYR A 128 -4.38 -15.81 -7.17
N TYR A 129 -4.77 -14.54 -7.26
CA TYR A 129 -5.94 -13.99 -6.58
C TYR A 129 -7.23 -14.68 -7.01
N LYS A 130 -7.44 -14.87 -8.32
CA LYS A 130 -8.60 -15.61 -8.82
C LYS A 130 -8.61 -17.05 -8.31
N LYS A 131 -7.46 -17.72 -8.39
CA LYS A 131 -7.34 -19.14 -8.02
C LYS A 131 -7.43 -19.39 -6.52
N SER A 132 -7.03 -18.44 -5.68
CA SER A 132 -7.14 -18.56 -4.21
C SER A 132 -8.58 -18.53 -3.73
N GLY A 133 -9.51 -18.01 -4.54
CA GLY A 133 -10.93 -17.91 -4.21
C GLY A 133 -11.28 -16.73 -3.29
N ASN A 134 -10.29 -15.89 -2.96
CA ASN A 134 -10.49 -14.69 -2.17
C ASN A 134 -10.85 -13.52 -3.09
N ILE A 135 -11.61 -12.56 -2.56
CA ILE A 135 -11.93 -11.31 -3.26
C ILE A 135 -11.03 -10.22 -2.66
N TYR A 136 -10.14 -9.66 -3.49
CA TYR A 136 -9.19 -8.64 -3.09
C TYR A 136 -9.53 -7.29 -3.73
N GLN A 137 -9.27 -6.23 -2.98
CA GLN A 137 -9.34 -4.85 -3.44
C GLN A 137 -7.93 -4.39 -3.77
N LEU A 138 -7.73 -3.79 -4.95
CA LEU A 138 -6.41 -3.37 -5.42
C LEU A 138 -6.32 -1.85 -5.53
N LEU A 139 -5.55 -1.23 -4.66
CA LEU A 139 -5.18 0.18 -4.74
C LEU A 139 -4.02 0.38 -5.73
N LEU A 140 -4.27 1.22 -6.73
CA LEU A 140 -3.32 1.61 -7.75
C LEU A 140 -3.14 3.13 -7.77
N PHE A 141 -1.88 3.57 -7.76
CA PHE A 141 -1.51 4.96 -8.03
C PHE A 141 -0.96 5.06 -9.46
N PRO A 142 -1.78 5.42 -10.46
CA PRO A 142 -1.35 5.40 -11.86
C PRO A 142 -0.30 6.48 -12.18
N GLU A 143 -0.11 7.47 -11.32
CA GLU A 143 1.00 8.44 -11.40
C GLU A 143 2.38 7.76 -11.23
N GLY A 144 2.43 6.68 -10.45
CA GLY A 144 3.61 5.85 -10.23
C GLY A 144 4.71 6.49 -9.37
N THR A 145 4.48 7.71 -8.88
CA THR A 145 5.38 8.45 -7.99
C THR A 145 4.66 9.61 -7.33
N ASP A 146 5.21 10.08 -6.23
CA ASP A 146 4.71 11.21 -5.46
C ASP A 146 5.07 12.52 -6.20
N ARG A 147 4.25 13.57 -6.04
CA ARG A 147 4.37 14.88 -6.71
C ARG A 147 5.52 15.76 -6.17
N GLY A 148 6.72 15.19 -6.04
CA GLY A 148 7.91 15.96 -5.71
C GLY A 148 8.30 16.90 -6.86
N VAL A 149 9.11 17.92 -6.57
CA VAL A 149 9.60 18.93 -7.55
C VAL A 149 10.07 18.31 -8.87
N ARG A 150 10.85 17.23 -8.78
CA ARG A 150 11.35 16.50 -9.96
C ARG A 150 10.23 15.84 -10.77
N ALA A 151 9.26 15.22 -10.11
CA ALA A 151 8.16 14.53 -10.78
C ALA A 151 7.20 15.53 -11.43
N ALA A 152 6.92 16.65 -10.76
CA ALA A 152 6.15 17.76 -11.31
C ALA A 152 6.79 18.32 -12.58
N ALA A 153 8.10 18.61 -12.55
CA ALA A 153 8.83 19.10 -13.73
C ALA A 153 8.81 18.09 -14.91
N GLN A 154 8.91 16.80 -14.62
CA GLN A 154 8.81 15.75 -15.65
C GLN A 154 7.39 15.65 -16.23
N SER A 155 6.37 15.76 -15.39
CA SER A 155 4.96 15.77 -15.81
C SER A 155 4.65 17.01 -16.66
N GLU A 156 5.18 18.18 -16.29
CA GLU A 156 5.05 19.41 -17.07
C GLU A 156 5.75 19.31 -18.44
N ALA A 157 6.98 18.79 -18.48
CA ALA A 157 7.70 18.56 -19.74
C ALA A 157 6.95 17.57 -20.65
N PHE A 158 6.36 16.52 -20.06
CA PHE A 158 5.50 15.59 -20.78
C PHE A 158 4.24 16.27 -21.32
N ALA A 159 3.58 17.10 -20.52
CA ALA A 159 2.38 17.82 -20.92
C ALA A 159 2.67 18.77 -22.10
N LYS A 160 3.74 19.58 -21.99
CA LYS A 160 4.18 20.50 -23.05
C LYS A 160 4.53 19.76 -24.35
N LYS A 161 5.22 18.62 -24.26
CA LYS A 161 5.59 17.82 -25.43
C LYS A 161 4.39 17.24 -26.17
N ASN A 162 3.33 16.89 -25.44
CA ASN A 162 2.13 16.24 -26.01
C ASN A 162 0.94 17.20 -26.20
N GLY A 163 1.13 18.50 -25.98
CA GLY A 163 0.06 19.49 -26.10
C GLY A 163 -1.07 19.32 -25.06
N LEU A 164 -0.76 18.71 -23.91
CA LEU A 164 -1.72 18.51 -22.82
C LEU A 164 -1.67 19.70 -21.85
N CYS A 165 -2.76 19.89 -21.10
CA CYS A 165 -2.79 20.88 -20.03
C CYS A 165 -1.75 20.55 -18.93
N VAL A 166 -1.12 21.59 -18.41
CA VAL A 166 -0.25 21.49 -17.24
C VAL A 166 -1.13 21.40 -15.99
N TYR A 167 -0.86 20.42 -15.14
CA TYR A 167 -1.54 20.24 -13.87
C TYR A 167 -0.72 20.82 -12.74
N ASP A 168 -1.39 21.47 -11.80
CA ASP A 168 -0.79 22.11 -10.65
C ASP A 168 -0.86 21.19 -9.42
N TYR A 169 -1.89 20.35 -9.26
CA TYR A 169 -2.12 19.55 -8.04
C TYR A 169 -1.94 18.04 -8.23
N VAL A 170 -2.09 17.53 -9.46
CA VAL A 170 -1.92 16.10 -9.79
C VAL A 170 -0.83 15.87 -10.83
N LEU A 171 -0.29 14.65 -10.91
CA LEU A 171 0.58 14.25 -12.02
C LEU A 171 -0.23 13.60 -13.15
N HIS A 172 0.27 13.67 -14.38
CA HIS A 172 -0.35 12.94 -15.49
C HIS A 172 -0.28 11.41 -15.25
N PRO A 173 -1.42 10.69 -15.34
CA PRO A 173 -1.46 9.26 -15.05
C PRO A 173 -0.78 8.44 -16.16
N ARG A 174 -0.15 7.32 -15.77
CA ARG A 174 0.45 6.36 -16.70
C ARG A 174 -0.58 5.35 -17.18
N ILE A 175 -1.07 5.56 -18.39
CA ILE A 175 -2.16 4.80 -19.00
C ILE A 175 -1.78 3.33 -19.26
N THR A 176 -0.55 3.05 -19.69
CA THR A 176 -0.14 1.70 -20.14
C THR A 176 -0.31 0.63 -19.06
N GLY A 177 0.16 0.91 -17.84
CA GLY A 177 0.07 -0.03 -16.72
C GLY A 177 -1.38 -0.24 -16.25
N PHE A 178 -2.15 0.86 -16.18
CA PHE A 178 -3.57 0.81 -15.84
C PHE A 178 -4.36 -0.05 -16.84
N ASN A 179 -4.23 0.21 -18.14
CA ASN A 179 -4.94 -0.54 -19.17
C ASN A 179 -4.57 -2.03 -19.16
N TYR A 180 -3.29 -2.34 -18.97
CA TYR A 180 -2.86 -3.73 -18.91
C TYR A 180 -3.47 -4.47 -17.72
N LEU A 181 -3.41 -3.87 -16.52
CA LEU A 181 -3.98 -4.44 -15.30
C LEU A 181 -5.51 -4.58 -15.41
N LEU A 182 -6.19 -3.56 -15.92
CA LEU A 182 -7.64 -3.56 -16.13
C LEU A 182 -8.07 -4.69 -17.08
N ASN A 183 -7.39 -4.82 -18.22
CA ASN A 183 -7.68 -5.88 -19.19
C ASN A 183 -7.41 -7.27 -18.59
N LEU A 184 -6.31 -7.45 -17.86
CA LEU A 184 -5.99 -8.69 -17.19
C LEU A 184 -7.07 -9.09 -16.16
N MET A 185 -7.55 -8.15 -15.34
CA MET A 185 -8.61 -8.42 -14.36
C MET A 185 -9.96 -8.73 -15.03
N ARG A 186 -10.26 -8.08 -16.16
CA ARG A 186 -11.45 -8.40 -16.99
C ARG A 186 -11.38 -9.81 -17.56
N GLN A 187 -10.24 -10.19 -18.15
CA GLN A 187 -10.02 -11.53 -18.71
C GLN A 187 -10.17 -12.63 -17.65
N GLN A 188 -9.77 -12.36 -16.41
CA GLN A 188 -9.92 -13.30 -15.29
C GLN A 188 -11.29 -13.24 -14.61
N ASN A 189 -12.20 -12.38 -15.10
CA ASN A 189 -13.49 -12.07 -14.47
C ASN A 189 -13.34 -11.85 -12.96
N TYR A 190 -12.45 -10.92 -12.60
CA TYR A 190 -12.03 -10.65 -11.22
C TYR A 190 -12.23 -9.17 -10.81
N ILE A 191 -12.95 -8.39 -11.62
CA ILE A 191 -13.26 -6.99 -11.34
C ILE A 191 -14.72 -6.69 -11.67
N SER A 192 -15.41 -5.99 -10.77
CA SER A 192 -16.79 -5.53 -10.97
C SER A 192 -16.91 -4.02 -10.92
N TYR A 193 -16.11 -3.35 -10.08
CA TYR A 193 -16.19 -1.91 -9.86
C TYR A 193 -14.80 -1.29 -9.80
N ILE A 194 -14.69 -0.04 -10.25
CA ILE A 194 -13.54 0.82 -10.00
C ILE A 194 -13.99 1.95 -9.08
N TYR A 195 -13.24 2.15 -7.99
CA TYR A 195 -13.43 3.27 -7.10
C TYR A 195 -12.42 4.35 -7.44
N ASP A 196 -12.92 5.50 -7.88
CA ASP A 196 -12.14 6.71 -8.01
C ASP A 196 -12.11 7.43 -6.67
N ILE A 197 -10.92 7.53 -6.09
CA ILE A 197 -10.70 8.15 -4.79
C ILE A 197 -9.83 9.39 -5.02
N THR A 198 -10.32 10.52 -4.53
CA THR A 198 -9.56 11.78 -4.48
C THR A 198 -9.43 12.18 -3.03
N LEU A 199 -8.19 12.37 -2.61
CA LEU A 199 -7.84 12.83 -1.28
C LEU A 199 -7.49 14.30 -1.37
N ALA A 200 -8.14 15.12 -0.55
CA ALA A 200 -7.80 16.53 -0.43
C ALA A 200 -7.42 16.85 1.02
N TYR A 201 -6.32 17.57 1.16
CA TYR A 201 -5.73 17.92 2.44
C TYR A 201 -6.07 19.36 2.78
N GLU A 202 -6.68 19.60 3.94
CA GLU A 202 -6.85 20.96 4.43
C GLU A 202 -5.51 21.48 4.98
N ASP A 203 -5.23 22.77 4.78
CA ASP A 203 -4.09 23.54 5.31
C ASP A 203 -2.67 23.27 4.74
N VAL A 204 -2.41 22.19 3.99
CA VAL A 204 -1.05 21.87 3.48
C VAL A 204 -1.09 21.22 2.09
N ILE A 205 -0.36 21.80 1.13
CA ILE A 205 -0.01 21.11 -0.12
C ILE A 205 1.19 20.23 0.18
N ILE A 206 0.96 18.91 0.19
CA ILE A 206 2.01 17.93 0.44
C ILE A 206 2.71 17.64 -0.88
N ASP A 207 3.89 18.24 -1.06
CA ASP A 207 4.71 17.97 -2.25
C ASP A 207 5.42 16.60 -2.17
N SER A 208 5.69 16.08 -0.97
CA SER A 208 6.25 14.72 -0.81
C SER A 208 6.03 14.14 0.58
N GLU A 209 5.91 12.81 0.66
CA GLU A 209 5.90 12.03 1.92
C GLU A 209 7.12 12.37 2.81
N MET A 210 8.25 12.70 2.19
CA MET A 210 9.49 13.03 2.91
C MET A 210 9.49 14.43 3.52
N THR A 211 8.72 15.37 2.97
CA THR A 211 8.52 16.71 3.53
C THR A 211 7.72 16.61 4.83
N LEU A 212 6.65 15.81 4.83
CA LEU A 212 5.86 15.49 6.03
C LEU A 212 6.73 14.91 7.15
N LEU A 213 7.62 13.98 6.82
CA LEU A 213 8.55 13.37 7.79
C LEU A 213 9.56 14.35 8.39
N LYS A 214 10.06 15.29 7.59
CA LYS A 214 11.10 16.23 8.03
C LYS A 214 10.54 17.42 8.78
N GLU A 215 9.35 17.89 8.41
CA GLU A 215 8.77 19.12 8.94
C GLU A 215 7.76 18.85 10.05
N GLY A 216 7.17 17.65 10.11
CA GLY A 216 6.17 17.26 11.10
C GLY A 216 4.91 18.12 11.04
N VAL A 217 4.64 18.71 9.87
CA VAL A 217 3.43 19.46 9.57
C VAL A 217 2.42 18.47 9.02
N PHE A 218 1.23 18.45 9.61
CA PHE A 218 0.27 17.40 9.38
C PHE A 218 -1.11 17.99 9.04
N PRO A 219 -1.78 17.56 7.95
CA PRO A 219 -3.09 18.08 7.59
C PRO A 219 -4.11 17.76 8.67
N LYS A 220 -4.99 18.71 8.98
CA LYS A 220 -5.91 18.57 10.11
C LYS A 220 -7.18 17.83 9.73
N ASN A 221 -7.77 18.21 8.61
CA ASN A 221 -8.87 17.48 7.99
C ASN A 221 -8.42 16.92 6.65
N VAL A 222 -9.01 15.77 6.34
CA VAL A 222 -8.77 15.06 5.11
C VAL A 222 -10.12 14.74 4.50
N HIS A 223 -10.36 15.29 3.31
CA HIS A 223 -11.59 15.11 2.58
C HIS A 223 -11.42 13.98 1.57
N PHE A 224 -12.38 13.07 1.58
CA PHE A 224 -12.46 11.98 0.63
C PHE A 224 -13.61 12.24 -0.33
N ASP A 225 -13.30 12.36 -1.62
CA ASP A 225 -14.29 12.22 -2.68
C ASP A 225 -14.14 10.82 -3.27
N ILE A 226 -15.17 9.98 -3.09
CA ILE A 226 -15.18 8.59 -3.53
C ILE A 226 -16.33 8.42 -4.52
N LYS A 227 -15.99 8.00 -5.74
CA LYS A 227 -16.96 7.68 -6.78
C LYS A 227 -16.78 6.24 -7.24
N ARG A 228 -17.89 5.52 -7.37
CA ARG A 228 -17.91 4.13 -7.84
C ARG A 228 -18.37 4.09 -9.29
N TYR A 229 -17.58 3.45 -10.14
CA TYR A 229 -17.91 3.17 -11.55
C TYR A 229 -18.09 1.67 -11.74
N ASN A 230 -19.11 1.26 -12.49
CA ASN A 230 -19.24 -0.12 -12.93
C ASN A 230 -18.19 -0.40 -14.04
N ILE A 231 -17.62 -1.60 -14.04
CA ILE A 231 -16.68 -2.03 -15.09
C ILE A 231 -17.26 -1.95 -16.51
N ASP A 232 -18.58 -2.07 -16.63
CA ASP A 232 -19.34 -1.99 -17.89
C ASP A 232 -19.39 -0.56 -18.45
N GLU A 233 -19.24 0.46 -17.59
CA GLU A 233 -19.20 1.88 -17.99
C GLU A 233 -17.84 2.29 -18.57
N ILE A 234 -16.81 1.48 -18.34
CA ILE A 234 -15.43 1.80 -18.72
C ILE A 234 -15.12 1.17 -20.09
N PRO A 235 -14.61 1.93 -21.07
CA PRO A 235 -14.29 1.37 -22.38
C PRO A 235 -13.33 0.18 -22.33
N THR A 236 -13.49 -0.74 -23.28
CA THR A 236 -12.59 -1.90 -23.48
C THR A 236 -11.39 -1.56 -24.36
N ASP A 237 -11.55 -0.59 -25.26
CA ASP A 237 -10.47 -0.09 -26.10
C ASP A 237 -9.42 0.66 -25.25
N PRO A 238 -8.12 0.31 -25.34
CA PRO A 238 -7.06 0.94 -24.56
C PRO A 238 -6.93 2.46 -24.75
N GLN A 239 -7.24 2.99 -25.94
CA GLN A 239 -7.14 4.43 -26.18
C GLN A 239 -8.29 5.16 -25.48
N GLN A 240 -9.50 4.61 -25.57
CA GLN A 240 -10.68 5.16 -24.91
C GLN A 240 -10.61 5.03 -23.38
N SER A 241 -10.15 3.89 -22.84
CA SER A 241 -9.95 3.72 -21.40
C SER A 241 -8.83 4.62 -20.86
N GLY A 242 -7.80 4.86 -21.68
CA GLY A 242 -6.76 5.83 -21.40
C GLY A 242 -7.28 7.26 -21.33
N LYS A 243 -8.12 7.64 -22.30
CA LYS A 243 -8.78 8.95 -22.31
C LYS A 243 -9.71 9.12 -21.10
N TRP A 244 -10.51 8.11 -20.77
CA TRP A 244 -11.33 8.09 -19.56
C TRP A 244 -10.51 8.37 -18.30
N LEU A 245 -9.35 7.72 -18.16
CA LEU A 245 -8.43 7.96 -17.05
C LEU A 245 -7.89 9.40 -17.05
N THR A 246 -7.50 9.92 -18.21
CA THR A 246 -7.03 11.31 -18.32
C THR A 246 -8.13 12.32 -17.96
N ASP A 247 -9.36 12.11 -18.42
CA ASP A 247 -10.51 12.97 -18.15
C ASP A 247 -10.86 12.98 -16.65
N LEU A 248 -10.74 11.83 -15.96
CA LEU A 248 -10.86 11.76 -14.50
C LEU A 248 -9.80 12.63 -13.81
N TRP A 249 -8.54 12.57 -14.25
CA TRP A 249 -7.46 13.38 -13.67
C TRP A 249 -7.67 14.88 -13.90
N GLN A 250 -8.21 15.29 -15.05
CA GLN A 250 -8.62 16.68 -15.29
C GLN A 250 -9.73 17.12 -14.32
N GLY A 251 -10.71 16.25 -14.08
CA GLY A 251 -11.77 16.49 -13.11
C GLY A 251 -11.23 16.64 -11.68
N LYS A 252 -10.23 15.83 -11.29
CA LYS A 252 -9.57 15.93 -9.98
C LYS A 252 -8.81 17.24 -9.83
N GLU A 253 -8.03 17.62 -10.84
CA GLU A 253 -7.30 18.88 -10.86
C GLU A 253 -8.23 20.08 -10.62
N LYS A 254 -9.37 20.12 -11.31
CA LYS A 254 -10.36 21.19 -11.13
C LYS A 254 -10.96 21.21 -9.73
N LYS A 255 -11.35 20.05 -9.20
CA LYS A 255 -11.92 19.96 -7.83
C LYS A 255 -10.91 20.36 -6.76
N LEU A 256 -9.66 19.95 -6.91
CA LEU A 256 -8.60 20.31 -5.98
C LEU A 256 -8.36 21.83 -6.03
N LYS A 257 -8.29 22.43 -7.22
CA LYS A 257 -8.24 23.89 -7.40
C LYS A 257 -9.35 24.62 -6.66
N ASP A 258 -10.58 24.15 -6.78
CA ASP A 258 -11.75 24.77 -6.13
C ASP A 258 -11.69 24.60 -4.59
N LEU A 259 -11.28 23.42 -4.10
CA LEU A 259 -11.26 23.08 -2.68
C LEU A 259 -10.13 23.80 -1.90
N TYR A 260 -8.97 24.02 -2.51
CA TYR A 260 -7.86 24.76 -1.89
C TYR A 260 -8.11 26.27 -1.73
N SER A 261 -9.26 26.79 -2.17
CA SER A 261 -9.63 28.22 -2.08
C SER A 261 -10.38 28.60 -0.79
N MET A 262 -10.79 27.64 0.05
CA MET A 262 -11.63 27.91 1.22
C MET A 262 -11.12 27.22 2.51
N VAL A 263 -10.90 28.07 3.53
CA VAL A 263 -10.97 27.77 4.98
C VAL A 263 -9.75 27.10 5.66
N LYS A 264 -9.72 27.30 6.99
CA LYS A 264 -8.67 27.15 8.01
C LYS A 264 -9.19 26.32 9.20
N THR A 265 -8.29 25.53 9.81
CA THR A 265 -8.20 25.08 11.25
C THR A 265 -9.31 24.16 11.80
N GLN A 266 -9.18 23.29 12.84
CA GLN A 266 -8.20 22.91 13.88
C GLN A 266 -8.45 21.40 14.26
N GLY A 267 -7.51 20.64 14.85
CA GLY A 267 -7.74 19.21 15.22
C GLY A 267 -7.04 18.77 16.52
N ILE A 268 -7.64 17.81 17.24
CA ILE A 268 -7.31 17.35 18.61
C ILE A 268 -6.66 15.94 18.60
N GLY A 269 -5.77 15.70 19.57
CA GLY A 269 -4.87 14.54 19.64
C GLY A 269 -5.30 13.32 20.46
N TYR A 270 -4.61 12.20 20.23
CA TYR A 270 -4.90 10.89 20.84
C TYR A 270 -3.61 10.20 21.35
N TYR A 271 -3.38 10.27 22.67
CA TYR A 271 -2.19 9.74 23.35
C TYR A 271 -2.27 8.24 23.72
N LEU A 272 -3.47 7.65 23.72
CA LEU A 272 -3.70 6.30 24.24
C LEU A 272 -3.13 5.21 23.31
N THR A 273 -3.23 5.39 22.00
CA THR A 273 -2.75 4.43 20.99
C THR A 273 -1.22 4.37 20.93
N ALA A 274 -0.56 5.52 21.09
CA ALA A 274 0.90 5.61 21.16
C ALA A 274 1.47 4.87 22.39
N ALA A 275 0.78 4.96 23.54
CA ALA A 275 1.17 4.25 24.76
C ALA A 275 1.08 2.71 24.61
N LEU A 276 0.07 2.21 23.89
CA LEU A 276 -0.06 0.78 23.56
C LEU A 276 1.05 0.29 22.61
N TRP A 277 1.51 1.14 21.69
CA TRP A 277 2.64 0.83 20.80
C TRP A 277 3.95 0.69 21.56
N ILE A 278 4.26 1.66 22.41
CA ILE A 278 5.50 1.67 23.20
C ILE A 278 5.55 0.46 24.13
N THR A 279 4.45 0.15 24.83
CA THR A 279 4.40 -0.98 25.77
C THR A 279 4.59 -2.33 25.08
N LYS A 280 3.91 -2.61 23.96
CA LYS A 280 4.07 -3.88 23.24
C LYS A 280 5.48 -4.05 22.66
N SER A 281 6.05 -3.00 22.07
CA SER A 281 7.43 -3.03 21.56
C SER A 281 8.45 -3.22 22.69
N ALA A 282 8.24 -2.57 23.84
CA ALA A 282 9.11 -2.70 24.99
C ALA A 282 9.10 -4.13 25.58
N VAL A 283 7.94 -4.80 25.63
CA VAL A 283 7.84 -6.19 26.10
C VAL A 283 8.68 -7.14 25.23
N TRP A 284 8.57 -7.04 23.90
CA TRP A 284 9.36 -7.89 23.00
C TRP A 284 10.86 -7.61 23.06
N LEU A 285 11.25 -6.34 23.15
CA LEU A 285 12.65 -5.95 23.31
C LEU A 285 13.21 -6.43 24.66
N TYR A 286 12.42 -6.38 25.72
CA TYR A 286 12.78 -6.91 27.04
C TYR A 286 12.95 -8.44 27.02
N LEU A 287 12.05 -9.17 26.35
CA LEU A 287 12.18 -10.62 26.15
C LEU A 287 13.42 -10.99 25.34
N MET A 288 13.76 -10.22 24.29
CA MET A 288 15.01 -10.39 23.54
C MET A 288 16.24 -10.12 24.41
N TYR A 289 16.16 -9.16 25.34
CA TYR A 289 17.25 -8.89 26.28
C TYR A 289 17.44 -10.04 27.27
N LEU A 290 16.37 -10.58 27.84
CA LEU A 290 16.44 -11.62 28.86
C LEU A 290 16.83 -13.02 28.33
N TYR A 291 16.36 -13.40 27.15
CA TYR A 291 16.46 -14.79 26.68
C TYR A 291 17.30 -14.94 25.40
N ASN A 292 18.43 -15.65 25.51
CA ASN A 292 19.31 -15.95 24.36
C ASN A 292 18.61 -16.80 23.27
N SER A 293 17.67 -17.67 23.66
CA SER A 293 16.87 -18.45 22.71
C SER A 293 16.04 -17.57 21.77
N VAL A 294 15.45 -16.48 22.30
CA VAL A 294 14.67 -15.52 21.52
C VAL A 294 15.55 -14.78 20.52
N ARG A 295 16.80 -14.45 20.89
CA ARG A 295 17.77 -13.82 19.96
C ARG A 295 18.14 -14.74 18.80
N ILE A 296 18.43 -16.02 19.10
CA ILE A 296 18.74 -17.03 18.07
C ILE A 296 17.55 -17.22 17.13
N TYR A 297 16.33 -17.26 17.67
CA TYR A 297 15.11 -17.34 16.88
C TYR A 297 14.95 -16.14 15.93
N VAL A 298 15.12 -14.91 16.43
CA VAL A 298 15.03 -13.68 15.60
C VAL A 298 16.05 -13.70 14.45
N LEU A 299 17.29 -14.14 14.72
CA LEU A 299 18.33 -14.26 13.69
C LEU A 299 17.97 -15.32 12.64
N PHE A 300 17.49 -16.48 13.09
CA PHE A 300 17.06 -17.56 12.20
C PHE A 300 15.92 -17.11 11.28
N VAL A 301 14.88 -16.48 11.83
CA VAL A 301 13.74 -15.98 11.06
C VAL A 301 14.17 -14.89 10.08
N SER A 302 15.04 -13.97 10.50
CA SER A 302 15.56 -12.93 9.61
C SER A 302 16.37 -13.53 8.46
N LEU A 303 17.21 -14.54 8.74
CA LEU A 303 17.96 -15.25 7.71
C LEU A 303 17.02 -15.95 6.73
N PHE A 304 15.97 -16.61 7.22
CA PHE A 304 14.94 -17.23 6.37
C PHE A 304 14.33 -16.21 5.40
N TYR A 305 13.84 -15.06 5.88
CA TYR A 305 13.25 -14.04 5.01
C TYR A 305 14.26 -13.48 4.00
N MET A 306 15.52 -13.29 4.38
CA MET A 306 16.57 -12.86 3.44
C MET A 306 16.86 -13.90 2.36
N VAL A 307 16.93 -15.18 2.73
CA VAL A 307 17.14 -16.30 1.79
C VAL A 307 15.95 -16.40 0.83
N VAL A 308 14.72 -16.32 1.33
CA VAL A 308 13.50 -16.33 0.50
C VAL A 308 13.47 -15.13 -0.45
N LEU A 309 13.81 -13.94 0.06
CA LEU A 309 13.89 -12.74 -0.77
C LEU A 309 14.93 -12.90 -1.88
N ARG A 310 16.10 -13.49 -1.59
CA ARG A 310 17.17 -13.67 -2.57
C ARG A 310 16.88 -14.75 -3.60
N HIS A 311 16.31 -15.90 -3.20
CA HIS A 311 16.11 -17.04 -4.09
C HIS A 311 14.78 -17.07 -4.82
N TYR A 312 13.72 -16.59 -4.18
CA TYR A 312 12.35 -16.64 -4.73
C TYR A 312 11.83 -15.27 -5.11
N ASN A 313 12.63 -14.22 -4.93
CA ASN A 313 12.17 -12.85 -5.02
C ASN A 313 10.95 -12.68 -4.11
N GLY A 314 11.03 -13.02 -2.83
CA GLY A 314 9.96 -12.77 -1.85
C GLY A 314 9.00 -13.94 -1.57
N LEU A 315 8.27 -13.82 -0.46
CA LEU A 315 7.34 -14.84 0.04
C LEU A 315 6.10 -14.98 -0.85
N GLU A 316 5.69 -13.93 -1.55
CA GLU A 316 4.56 -13.96 -2.48
C GLU A 316 4.79 -14.95 -3.62
N PHE A 317 5.97 -14.92 -4.25
CA PHE A 317 6.29 -15.80 -5.36
C PHE A 317 6.62 -17.22 -4.89
N LEU A 318 7.21 -17.37 -3.69
CA LEU A 318 7.31 -18.69 -3.06
C LEU A 318 5.92 -19.31 -2.88
N ALA A 319 4.96 -18.52 -2.39
CA ALA A 319 3.60 -18.99 -2.16
C ALA A 319 2.87 -19.32 -3.47
N ILE A 320 3.03 -18.49 -4.51
CA ILE A 320 2.47 -18.75 -5.85
C ILE A 320 3.05 -20.05 -6.43
N LYS A 321 4.37 -20.22 -6.36
CA LYS A 321 5.06 -21.41 -6.88
C LYS A 321 4.58 -22.69 -6.18
N TRP A 322 4.50 -22.66 -4.85
CA TRP A 322 4.02 -23.80 -4.07
C TRP A 322 2.55 -24.11 -4.35
N PHE A 323 1.71 -23.08 -4.39
CA PHE A 323 0.29 -23.21 -4.68
C PHE A 323 0.03 -23.82 -6.07
N ARG A 324 0.81 -23.42 -7.09
CA ARG A 324 0.76 -24.03 -8.44
C ARG A 324 1.20 -25.49 -8.41
N SER A 325 2.24 -25.84 -7.66
CA SER A 325 2.72 -27.23 -7.54
C SER A 325 1.66 -28.18 -6.98
N LYS A 326 0.98 -27.78 -5.89
CA LYS A 326 -0.04 -28.62 -5.22
C LYS A 326 -1.31 -28.83 -6.05
N ARG A 327 -1.63 -27.92 -6.97
CA ARG A 327 -2.77 -28.04 -7.91
C ARG A 327 -2.44 -28.76 -9.22
N LYS A 328 -1.16 -29.02 -9.53
CA LYS A 328 -0.77 -29.90 -10.64
C LYS A 328 -0.74 -31.37 -10.23
N SER A 329 -0.70 -31.66 -8.93
CA SER A 329 -0.68 -33.00 -8.33
C SER A 329 -2.07 -33.53 -7.93
N VAL A 330 -3.11 -32.76 -8.21
CA VAL A 330 -4.53 -33.10 -8.08
C VAL A 330 -5.14 -32.92 -9.46
#